data_AF-A0AAV1UX26-F1
#
_entry.id   AF-A0AAV1UX26-F1
#
_cell.length_a   1.000
_cell.length_b   1.000
_cell.length_c   1.000
_cell.angle_alpha   90.00
_cell.angle_beta   90.00
_cell.angle_gamma   90.00
#
_symmetry.space_group_name_H-M   'P 1'
#
loop_
_entity.id
_entity.type
_entity.pdbx_description
1 polymer ?
#
loop_
_entity_poly.entity_id
_entity_poly.type
_entity_poly.pdbx_seq_one_letter_code
_entity_poly.pdbx_strand_id
1 'polypeptide(L)'
;MSSLTLSLPTPPLDALQPKVLVGLGGYFSQKRVESAGRSYHKRARNAARGRSASCDEVDDSVKARDALRKHEESVLRKYRRSIRGKNFLELTMYQQLGLSHLGFDVTDEQVKKAYHRVLIEHHPDKTGKTDNDPNYLAVQKAFATLMDPQKKRAYDSQCDFDEWIPSGTEKIAENESNGEGKSFYDLYGPVFTANARFSANRPVPTLGGDDKSIDEVYAFYDFWNKFDSWRDFSHDSEHDVDSAEHRDHKRWMAKKNEAAAKKKKKKEYARLASLVDRALAVDPRIRRVKQAEKDRKAQAKREKEEEAQRLIDEENRKKEEEARAVQAAEEQQKNARMDAKMIKEKQKKLLRKVKKVFRELMVATREQGLDGSIDVIRTEDLCDALDIEVLQALVAACGGSADKLDASGLAAVQDAVAKL
;
A
#
# COMPACT_ATOMS: atom_id res chain seq x y z
N MET A 1 -83.03 -3.75 -13.54
CA MET A 1 -83.24 -2.34 -13.20
C MET A 1 -84.15 -2.30 -11.98
N SER A 2 -83.60 -1.98 -10.81
CA SER A 2 -84.36 -1.92 -9.56
C SER A 2 -85.08 -0.58 -9.49
N SER A 3 -86.34 -0.54 -9.93
CA SER A 3 -87.18 0.65 -9.83
C SER A 3 -87.68 0.81 -8.40
N LEU A 4 -87.49 1.98 -7.80
CA LEU A 4 -88.04 2.33 -6.49
C LEU A 4 -89.46 2.88 -6.66
N THR A 5 -90.39 2.39 -5.86
CA THR A 5 -91.78 2.87 -5.81
C THR A 5 -91.99 3.69 -4.53
N LEU A 6 -92.30 4.97 -4.69
CA LEU A 6 -92.69 5.87 -3.60
C LEU A 6 -94.22 5.91 -3.50
N SER A 7 -94.77 5.66 -2.32
CA SER A 7 -96.20 5.81 -2.02
C SER A 7 -96.41 6.85 -0.93
N LEU A 8 -97.42 7.72 -1.11
CA LEU A 8 -97.86 8.70 -0.10
C LEU A 8 -99.13 8.20 0.63
N PRO A 9 -99.43 8.71 1.85
CA PRO A 9 -100.46 8.16 2.73
C PRO A 9 -101.90 8.32 2.22
N THR A 10 -102.81 7.48 2.73
CA THR A 10 -104.22 7.37 2.29
C THR A 10 -105.12 8.49 2.80
N PRO A 11 -106.11 8.93 2.00
CA PRO A 11 -107.02 10.02 2.37
C PRO A 11 -108.12 9.59 3.37
N PRO A 12 -108.75 10.55 4.08
CA PRO A 12 -109.85 10.29 5.01
C PRO A 12 -111.18 10.01 4.31
N LEU A 13 -112.10 9.34 5.03
CA LEU A 13 -113.27 8.67 4.46
C LEU A 13 -114.49 9.56 4.14
N ASP A 14 -114.57 10.81 4.62
CA ASP A 14 -115.79 11.63 4.41
C ASP A 14 -115.56 13.17 4.44
N ALA A 15 -116.48 13.91 3.81
CA ALA A 15 -116.30 15.29 3.32
C ALA A 15 -116.85 16.43 4.20
N LEU A 16 -117.16 16.21 5.48
CA LEU A 16 -117.87 17.17 6.33
C LEU A 16 -117.02 18.01 7.31
N GLN A 17 -115.74 18.25 7.02
CA GLN A 17 -114.96 19.26 7.74
C GLN A 17 -114.35 20.32 6.81
N PRO A 18 -114.65 21.62 7.00
CA PRO A 18 -114.04 22.69 6.22
C PRO A 18 -112.66 23.01 6.81
N LYS A 19 -111.68 22.15 6.54
CA LYS A 19 -110.28 22.52 6.63
C LYS A 19 -109.72 22.47 5.22
N VAL A 20 -109.65 23.66 4.62
CA VAL A 20 -109.00 23.92 3.35
C VAL A 20 -107.57 23.38 3.42
N LEU A 21 -107.33 22.24 2.77
CA LEU A 21 -106.01 21.82 2.30
C LEU A 21 -106.03 21.98 0.78
N VAL A 22 -105.56 23.15 0.33
CA VAL A 22 -105.19 23.36 -1.07
C VAL A 22 -103.95 22.50 -1.33
N GLY A 23 -104.17 21.31 -1.85
CA GLY A 23 -103.13 20.39 -2.28
C GLY A 23 -103.61 19.62 -3.48
N LEU A 24 -103.39 20.21 -4.65
CA LEU A 24 -103.63 19.72 -6.01
C LEU A 24 -103.96 18.22 -6.13
N GLY A 25 -105.19 17.95 -6.55
CA GLY A 25 -105.66 16.63 -6.90
C GLY A 25 -104.85 15.99 -8.03
N GLY A 26 -104.66 14.68 -7.89
CA GLY A 26 -104.14 13.80 -8.93
C GLY A 26 -104.14 12.37 -8.42
N TYR A 27 -104.79 11.48 -9.16
CA TYR A 27 -104.81 10.04 -8.90
C TYR A 27 -103.39 9.50 -8.67
N PHE A 28 -103.26 8.48 -7.82
CA PHE A 28 -101.99 7.79 -7.54
C PHE A 28 -101.41 7.23 -8.85
N SER A 29 -100.52 7.97 -9.51
CA SER A 29 -99.73 7.40 -10.60
C SER A 29 -98.41 6.90 -10.00
N GLN A 30 -98.23 5.58 -9.98
CA GLN A 30 -96.91 5.01 -9.74
C GLN A 30 -96.03 5.39 -10.93
N LYS A 31 -95.24 6.44 -10.77
CA LYS A 31 -94.26 6.81 -11.78
C LYS A 31 -93.03 5.93 -11.59
N ARG A 32 -92.80 5.00 -12.53
CA ARG A 32 -91.49 4.36 -12.62
C ARG A 32 -90.48 5.45 -12.95
N VAL A 33 -89.59 5.72 -12.01
CA VAL A 33 -88.47 6.63 -12.23
C VAL A 33 -87.24 5.78 -12.48
N GLU A 34 -86.56 6.04 -13.58
CA GLU A 34 -85.27 5.43 -13.85
C GLU A 34 -84.22 6.09 -12.96
N SER A 35 -83.45 5.27 -12.26
CA SER A 35 -82.26 5.73 -11.56
C SER A 35 -81.27 6.28 -12.59
N ALA A 36 -81.01 7.58 -12.54
CA ALA A 36 -80.18 8.31 -13.49
C ALA A 36 -79.10 9.12 -12.79
N GLY A 37 -78.07 9.54 -13.54
CA GLY A 37 -76.99 10.40 -13.03
C GLY A 37 -75.65 9.70 -12.90
N ARG A 38 -74.58 10.51 -12.85
CA ARG A 38 -73.17 10.03 -12.89
C ARG A 38 -72.87 8.97 -11.84
N SER A 39 -73.37 9.15 -10.62
CA SER A 39 -73.15 8.24 -9.50
C SER A 39 -73.80 6.87 -9.72
N TYR A 40 -75.02 6.85 -10.28
CA TYR A 40 -75.72 5.59 -10.60
C TYR A 40 -75.06 4.85 -11.77
N HIS A 41 -74.73 5.56 -12.86
CA HIS A 41 -74.01 4.95 -13.99
C HIS A 41 -72.65 4.37 -13.58
N LYS A 42 -71.94 5.03 -12.65
CA LYS A 42 -70.67 4.52 -12.10
C LYS A 42 -70.91 3.23 -11.28
N ARG A 43 -71.89 3.22 -10.38
CA ARG A 43 -72.24 2.02 -9.60
C ARG A 43 -72.68 0.85 -10.49
N ALA A 44 -73.51 1.09 -11.50
CA ALA A 44 -73.96 0.07 -12.45
C ALA A 44 -72.78 -0.54 -13.23
N ARG A 45 -71.82 0.30 -13.66
CA ARG A 45 -70.59 -0.14 -14.33
C ARG A 45 -69.69 -0.97 -13.42
N ASN A 46 -69.56 -0.58 -12.15
CA ASN A 46 -68.76 -1.30 -11.16
C ASN A 46 -69.36 -2.68 -10.86
N ALA A 47 -70.68 -2.75 -10.71
CA ALA A 47 -71.40 -4.00 -10.51
C ALA A 47 -71.26 -4.95 -11.72
N ALA A 48 -71.36 -4.43 -12.95
CA ALA A 48 -71.15 -5.22 -14.16
C ALA A 48 -69.72 -5.79 -14.31
N ARG A 49 -68.73 -5.17 -13.65
CA ARG A 49 -67.33 -5.60 -13.63
C ARG A 49 -66.96 -6.44 -12.39
N GLY A 50 -67.94 -6.83 -11.57
CA GLY A 50 -67.70 -7.60 -10.35
C GLY A 50 -66.95 -6.84 -9.25
N ARG A 51 -66.91 -5.50 -9.32
CA ARG A 51 -66.29 -4.63 -8.29
C ARG A 51 -67.31 -4.21 -7.24
N SER A 52 -66.83 -3.75 -6.08
CA SER A 52 -67.69 -3.26 -5.00
C SER A 52 -68.61 -2.12 -5.48
N ALA A 53 -69.86 -2.10 -4.99
CA ALA A 53 -70.87 -1.07 -5.31
C ALA A 53 -70.58 0.31 -4.67
N SER A 54 -69.42 0.43 -4.01
CA SER A 54 -68.85 1.66 -3.49
C SER A 54 -68.56 2.63 -4.64
N CYS A 55 -68.94 3.89 -4.46
CA CYS A 55 -68.59 4.98 -5.38
C CYS A 55 -67.10 5.38 -5.26
N ASP A 56 -66.45 4.97 -4.17
CA ASP A 56 -65.06 5.24 -3.86
C ASP A 56 -64.14 4.26 -4.59
N GLU A 57 -64.13 4.36 -5.92
CA GLU A 57 -62.93 3.98 -6.66
C GLU A 57 -61.88 5.06 -6.37
N VAL A 58 -61.00 4.80 -5.40
CA VAL A 58 -59.71 5.47 -5.32
C VAL A 58 -58.91 4.96 -6.53
N ASP A 59 -59.14 5.58 -7.67
CA ASP A 59 -58.37 5.37 -8.90
C ASP A 59 -56.88 5.39 -8.54
N ASP A 60 -56.14 4.34 -8.87
CA ASP A 60 -54.72 4.24 -8.53
C ASP A 60 -53.92 5.40 -9.15
N SER A 61 -54.42 6.02 -10.23
CA SER A 61 -53.89 7.26 -10.79
C SER A 61 -54.07 8.47 -9.87
N VAL A 62 -55.17 8.52 -9.10
CA VAL A 62 -55.44 9.56 -8.09
C VAL A 62 -54.57 9.30 -6.86
N LYS A 63 -54.44 8.05 -6.42
CA LYS A 63 -53.53 7.68 -5.33
C LYS A 63 -52.07 8.04 -5.66
N ALA A 64 -51.62 7.76 -6.88
CA ALA A 64 -50.28 8.09 -7.34
C ALA A 64 -50.04 9.61 -7.36
N ARG A 65 -51.00 10.39 -7.88
CA ARG A 65 -50.95 11.86 -7.83
C ARG A 65 -50.93 12.41 -6.40
N ASP A 66 -51.73 11.84 -5.51
CA ASP A 66 -51.80 12.25 -4.10
C ASP A 66 -50.49 11.91 -3.36
N ALA A 67 -49.88 10.76 -3.67
CA ALA A 67 -48.56 10.38 -3.16
C ALA A 67 -47.45 11.32 -3.64
N LEU A 68 -47.44 11.69 -4.93
CA LEU A 68 -46.52 12.69 -5.49
C LEU A 68 -46.69 14.05 -4.81
N ARG A 69 -47.93 14.52 -4.63
CA ARG A 69 -48.23 15.77 -3.93
C ARG A 69 -47.70 15.75 -2.50
N LYS A 70 -47.94 14.66 -1.75
CA LYS A 70 -47.43 14.50 -0.37
C LYS A 70 -45.90 14.48 -0.33
N HIS A 71 -45.26 13.84 -1.30
CA HIS A 71 -43.81 13.83 -1.42
C HIS A 71 -43.26 15.24 -1.70
N GLU A 72 -43.84 15.97 -2.65
CA GLU A 72 -43.47 17.36 -2.96
C GLU A 72 -43.67 18.30 -1.77
N GLU A 73 -44.79 18.17 -1.06
CA GLU A 73 -45.05 18.95 0.15
C GLU A 73 -44.05 18.64 1.27
N SER A 74 -43.64 17.37 1.42
CA SER A 74 -42.58 16.97 2.35
C SER A 74 -41.24 17.63 2.00
N VAL A 75 -40.88 17.67 0.71
CA VAL A 75 -39.68 18.37 0.24
C VAL A 75 -39.76 19.87 0.52
N LEU A 76 -40.89 20.52 0.19
CA LEU A 76 -41.12 21.93 0.47
C LEU A 76 -41.10 22.24 1.97
N ARG A 77 -41.60 21.31 2.81
CA ARG A 77 -41.54 21.45 4.28
C ARG A 77 -40.10 21.41 4.79
N LYS A 78 -39.25 20.54 4.23
CA LYS A 78 -37.81 20.51 4.54
C LYS A 78 -37.13 21.81 4.10
N TYR A 79 -37.43 22.28 2.89
CA TYR A 79 -36.93 23.56 2.37
C TYR A 79 -37.31 24.76 3.24
N ARG A 80 -38.60 24.91 3.57
CA ARG A 80 -39.08 25.97 4.47
C ARG A 80 -38.40 25.93 5.84
N ARG A 81 -38.02 24.74 6.32
CA ARG A 81 -37.28 24.58 7.57
C ARG A 81 -35.81 24.98 7.41
N SER A 82 -35.17 24.69 6.27
CA SER A 82 -33.75 25.01 6.06
C SER A 82 -33.48 26.51 5.90
N ILE A 83 -34.46 27.28 5.41
CA ILE A 83 -34.37 28.74 5.24
C ILE A 83 -34.89 29.53 6.44
N ARG A 84 -35.55 28.88 7.40
CA ARG A 84 -36.19 29.56 8.54
C ARG A 84 -35.14 30.27 9.40
N GLY A 85 -35.34 31.56 9.65
CA GLY A 85 -34.47 32.37 10.50
C GLY A 85 -33.13 32.74 9.85
N LYS A 86 -32.97 32.53 8.53
CA LYS A 86 -31.78 32.92 7.77
C LYS A 86 -32.12 34.02 6.77
N ASN A 87 -31.16 34.88 6.49
CA ASN A 87 -31.28 35.87 5.41
C ASN A 87 -31.22 35.14 4.07
N PHE A 88 -32.30 35.22 3.29
CA PHE A 88 -32.42 34.46 2.04
C PHE A 88 -31.33 34.82 1.01
N LEU A 89 -30.89 36.08 1.02
CA LEU A 89 -29.86 36.60 0.12
C LEU A 89 -28.44 36.11 0.45
N GLU A 90 -28.17 35.74 1.71
CA GLU A 90 -26.87 35.23 2.16
C GLU A 90 -26.75 33.70 1.96
N LEU A 91 -27.84 33.04 1.61
CA LEU A 91 -27.85 31.60 1.33
C LEU A 91 -27.11 31.30 0.03
N THR A 92 -26.46 30.13 -0.04
CA THR A 92 -25.88 29.65 -1.30
C THR A 92 -26.99 29.44 -2.34
N MET A 93 -26.68 29.54 -3.63
CA MET A 93 -27.67 29.33 -4.70
C MET A 93 -28.31 27.95 -4.63
N TYR A 94 -27.55 26.94 -4.18
CA TYR A 94 -28.06 25.61 -3.88
C TYR A 94 -29.06 25.61 -2.73
N GLN A 95 -28.79 26.34 -1.65
CA GLN A 95 -29.73 26.50 -0.54
C GLN A 95 -30.98 27.29 -0.94
N GLN A 96 -30.84 28.34 -1.75
CA GLN A 96 -31.95 29.14 -2.28
C GLN A 96 -32.93 28.29 -3.08
N LEU A 97 -32.44 27.35 -3.90
CA LEU A 97 -33.25 26.39 -4.65
C LEU A 97 -33.68 25.15 -3.84
N GLY A 98 -33.25 24.99 -2.59
CA GLY A 98 -33.56 23.80 -1.77
C GLY A 98 -32.82 22.52 -2.17
N LEU A 99 -31.69 22.67 -2.85
CA LEU A 99 -30.78 21.62 -3.30
C LEU A 99 -29.60 21.39 -2.36
N SER A 100 -29.64 21.95 -1.15
CA SER A 100 -28.57 21.85 -0.14
C SER A 100 -28.10 20.43 0.16
N HIS A 101 -29.00 19.45 0.06
CA HIS A 101 -28.74 18.04 0.32
C HIS A 101 -28.00 17.32 -0.82
N LEU A 102 -28.07 17.83 -2.06
CA LEU A 102 -27.32 17.30 -3.20
C LEU A 102 -25.97 17.99 -3.37
N GLY A 103 -25.84 19.24 -2.89
CA GLY A 103 -24.60 20.00 -2.99
C GLY A 103 -24.25 20.33 -4.45
N PHE A 104 -23.06 19.95 -4.90
CA PHE A 104 -22.50 20.33 -6.21
C PHE A 104 -22.83 19.32 -7.33
N ASP A 105 -23.16 18.07 -7.00
CA ASP A 105 -23.46 16.99 -7.96
C ASP A 105 -24.92 17.01 -8.47
N VAL A 106 -25.54 18.19 -8.47
CA VAL A 106 -26.91 18.36 -8.96
C VAL A 106 -26.97 18.21 -10.48
N THR A 107 -27.93 17.41 -10.95
CA THR A 107 -28.28 17.26 -12.37
C THR A 107 -29.24 18.36 -12.83
N ASP A 108 -29.18 18.73 -14.12
CA ASP A 108 -30.01 19.79 -14.70
C ASP A 108 -31.51 19.57 -14.49
N GLU A 109 -31.98 18.32 -14.52
CA GLU A 109 -33.37 17.99 -14.24
C GLU A 109 -33.78 18.29 -12.79
N GLN A 110 -32.88 18.02 -11.84
CA GLN A 110 -33.10 18.34 -10.43
C GLN A 110 -33.11 19.85 -10.20
N VAL A 111 -32.25 20.61 -10.91
CA VAL A 111 -32.27 22.08 -10.90
C VAL A 111 -33.61 22.61 -11.39
N LYS A 112 -34.10 22.14 -12.54
CA LYS A 112 -35.41 22.57 -13.10
C LYS A 112 -36.56 22.26 -12.14
N LYS A 113 -36.63 21.02 -11.63
CA LYS A 113 -37.69 20.62 -10.68
C LYS A 113 -37.63 21.44 -9.38
N ALA A 114 -36.43 21.69 -8.86
CA ALA A 114 -36.24 22.51 -7.67
C ALA A 114 -36.65 23.97 -7.91
N TYR A 115 -36.22 24.55 -9.04
CA TYR A 115 -36.61 25.89 -9.45
C TYR A 115 -38.12 26.05 -9.53
N HIS A 116 -38.84 25.17 -10.24
CA HIS A 116 -40.30 25.29 -10.33
C HIS A 116 -40.99 25.24 -8.97
N ARG A 117 -40.52 24.38 -8.06
CA ARG A 117 -41.07 24.28 -6.69
C ARG A 117 -40.86 25.56 -5.89
N VAL A 118 -39.64 26.12 -5.94
CA VAL A 118 -39.27 27.32 -5.19
C VAL A 118 -39.86 28.57 -5.82
N LEU A 119 -39.95 28.63 -7.14
CA LEU A 119 -40.56 29.72 -7.89
C LEU A 119 -42.02 29.89 -7.49
N ILE A 120 -42.81 28.81 -7.42
CA ILE A 120 -44.22 28.88 -6.98
C ILE A 120 -44.33 29.44 -5.56
N GLU A 121 -43.39 29.13 -4.67
CA GLU A 121 -43.42 29.60 -3.29
C GLU A 121 -43.09 31.09 -3.16
N HIS A 122 -42.11 31.58 -3.91
CA HIS A 122 -41.66 32.99 -3.88
C HIS A 122 -42.25 33.84 -5.01
N HIS A 123 -43.20 33.33 -5.79
CA HIS A 123 -43.81 34.07 -6.88
C HIS A 123 -44.55 35.31 -6.34
N PRO A 124 -44.47 36.47 -7.00
CA PRO A 124 -45.18 37.69 -6.59
C PRO A 124 -46.69 37.47 -6.42
N ASP A 125 -47.31 36.67 -7.29
CA ASP A 125 -48.73 36.28 -7.21
C ASP A 125 -49.11 35.58 -5.88
N LYS A 126 -48.20 34.77 -5.32
CA LYS A 126 -48.46 34.01 -4.09
C LYS A 126 -48.05 34.77 -2.83
N THR A 127 -46.99 35.58 -2.92
CA THR A 127 -46.48 36.37 -1.78
C THR A 127 -47.18 37.73 -1.64
N GLY A 128 -47.89 38.18 -2.67
CA GLY A 128 -48.54 39.49 -2.72
C GLY A 128 -47.56 40.67 -2.79
N LYS A 129 -46.28 40.40 -3.06
CA LYS A 129 -45.23 41.41 -3.20
C LYS A 129 -45.04 41.75 -4.68
N THR A 130 -44.40 42.90 -4.94
CA THR A 130 -44.05 43.32 -6.30
C THR A 130 -43.03 42.38 -6.95
N ASP A 131 -42.98 42.37 -8.28
CA ASP A 131 -42.02 41.59 -9.08
C ASP A 131 -40.54 41.88 -8.74
N ASN A 132 -40.29 42.97 -8.01
CA ASN A 132 -38.97 43.37 -7.51
C ASN A 132 -38.62 42.76 -6.13
N ASP A 133 -39.33 41.73 -5.65
CA ASP A 133 -38.94 41.06 -4.40
C ASP A 133 -37.50 40.52 -4.54
N PRO A 134 -36.55 40.95 -3.68
CA PRO A 134 -35.17 40.47 -3.71
C PRO A 134 -35.08 38.94 -3.63
N ASN A 135 -36.02 38.27 -2.96
CA ASN A 135 -36.04 36.81 -2.90
C ASN A 135 -36.40 36.16 -4.24
N TYR A 136 -37.36 36.72 -4.95
CA TYR A 136 -37.78 36.25 -6.27
C TYR A 136 -36.63 36.41 -7.29
N LEU A 137 -36.00 37.59 -7.30
CA LEU A 137 -34.85 37.86 -8.16
C LEU A 137 -33.66 36.95 -7.84
N ALA A 138 -33.42 36.65 -6.55
CA ALA A 138 -32.38 35.71 -6.14
C ALA A 138 -32.65 34.28 -6.65
N VAL A 139 -33.91 33.80 -6.60
CA VAL A 139 -34.30 32.49 -7.15
C VAL A 139 -34.09 32.42 -8.65
N GLN A 140 -34.47 33.48 -9.39
CA GLN A 140 -34.23 33.56 -10.84
C GLN A 140 -32.74 33.56 -11.18
N LYS A 141 -31.94 34.35 -10.45
CA LYS A 141 -30.49 34.40 -10.62
C LYS A 141 -29.85 33.04 -10.33
N ALA A 142 -30.28 32.36 -9.26
CA ALA A 142 -29.79 31.03 -8.90
C ALA A 142 -30.06 30.01 -10.00
N PHE A 143 -31.26 30.02 -10.59
CA PHE A 143 -31.58 29.15 -11.72
C PHE A 143 -30.75 29.49 -12.96
N ALA A 144 -30.63 30.75 -13.34
CA ALA A 144 -29.87 31.18 -14.51
C ALA A 144 -28.37 30.84 -14.41
N THR A 145 -27.79 30.89 -13.21
CA THR A 145 -26.40 30.52 -12.96
C THR A 145 -26.21 29.00 -12.92
N LEU A 146 -27.06 28.26 -12.22
CA LEU A 146 -26.90 26.81 -12.04
C LEU A 146 -27.29 25.98 -13.27
N MET A 147 -28.13 26.53 -14.16
CA MET A 147 -28.51 25.88 -15.42
C MET A 147 -27.45 25.99 -16.51
N ASP A 148 -26.64 27.03 -16.50
CA ASP A 148 -25.56 27.23 -17.47
C ASP A 148 -24.28 26.57 -16.92
N PRO A 149 -23.72 25.53 -17.59
CA PRO A 149 -22.54 24.83 -17.10
C PRO A 149 -21.33 25.75 -16.86
N GLN A 150 -21.16 26.80 -17.67
CA GLN A 150 -20.03 27.71 -17.51
C GLN A 150 -20.20 28.61 -16.27
N LYS A 151 -21.41 29.16 -16.09
CA LYS A 151 -21.72 29.99 -14.92
C LYS A 151 -21.76 29.18 -13.63
N LYS A 152 -22.26 27.93 -13.69
CA LYS A 152 -22.22 26.99 -12.57
C LYS A 152 -20.79 26.74 -12.11
N ARG A 153 -19.87 26.42 -13.04
CA ARG A 153 -18.45 26.24 -12.70
C ARG A 153 -17.82 27.50 -12.10
N ALA A 154 -18.11 28.67 -12.66
CA ALA A 154 -17.61 29.93 -12.12
C ALA A 154 -18.12 30.18 -10.69
N TYR A 155 -19.40 29.92 -10.43
CA TYR A 155 -20.01 30.03 -9.10
C TYR A 155 -19.46 29.00 -8.11
N ASP A 156 -19.36 27.74 -8.51
CA ASP A 156 -18.86 26.65 -7.67
C ASP A 156 -17.39 26.84 -7.28
N SER A 157 -16.61 27.51 -8.14
CA SER A 157 -15.21 27.85 -7.85
C SER A 157 -15.07 28.95 -6.78
N GLN A 158 -16.11 29.79 -6.62
CA GLN A 158 -16.18 30.87 -5.62
C GLN A 158 -16.73 30.39 -4.28
N CYS A 159 -17.45 29.27 -4.26
CA CYS A 159 -17.99 28.73 -3.03
C CYS A 159 -16.86 28.34 -2.06
N ASP A 160 -17.08 28.61 -0.77
CA ASP A 160 -16.12 28.35 0.29
C ASP A 160 -15.50 26.94 0.17
N PHE A 161 -14.18 26.90 0.28
CA PHE A 161 -13.40 25.69 0.21
C PHE A 161 -12.36 25.69 1.31
N ASP A 162 -12.32 24.61 2.08
CA ASP A 162 -11.22 24.40 2.99
C ASP A 162 -9.99 23.95 2.19
N GLU A 163 -9.01 24.84 2.09
CA GLU A 163 -7.75 24.58 1.39
C GLU A 163 -6.71 23.87 2.26
N TRP A 164 -7.04 23.60 3.53
CA TRP A 164 -6.16 22.92 4.46
C TRP A 164 -5.73 21.53 3.95
N ILE A 165 -4.44 21.22 4.11
CA ILE A 165 -3.85 19.91 3.81
C ILE A 165 -3.00 19.45 5.00
N PRO A 166 -2.95 18.14 5.30
CA PRO A 166 -2.08 17.60 6.34
C PRO A 166 -0.61 17.98 6.14
N SER A 167 0.10 18.26 7.22
CA SER A 167 1.51 18.68 7.16
C SER A 167 2.44 17.53 6.75
N GLY A 168 2.01 16.28 6.96
CA GLY A 168 2.84 15.09 6.75
C GLY A 168 3.77 14.78 7.93
N THR A 169 3.68 15.56 9.00
CA THR A 169 4.39 15.32 10.27
C THR A 169 3.49 14.71 11.33
N GLU A 170 2.20 14.51 11.03
CA GLU A 170 1.27 13.87 11.94
C GLU A 170 1.65 12.40 12.17
N LYS A 171 1.55 11.95 13.43
CA LYS A 171 1.67 10.53 13.76
C LYS A 171 0.45 9.79 13.25
N ILE A 172 0.70 8.70 12.53
CA ILE A 172 -0.32 7.92 11.85
C ILE A 172 -0.41 6.58 12.53
N ALA A 173 -1.60 6.25 13.04
CA ALA A 173 -1.80 5.12 13.92
C ALA A 173 -1.35 3.79 13.29
N GLU A 174 -1.60 3.61 11.98
CA GLU A 174 -1.27 2.39 11.24
C GLU A 174 0.23 2.20 10.98
N ASN A 175 1.03 3.25 11.19
CA ASN A 175 2.46 3.26 10.96
C ASN A 175 3.29 3.08 12.23
N GLU A 176 2.71 3.39 13.39
CA GLU A 176 3.37 3.35 14.69
C GLU A 176 3.06 2.02 15.39
N SER A 177 4.07 1.42 16.03
CA SER A 177 3.89 0.14 16.74
C SER A 177 2.90 0.21 17.90
N ASN A 178 2.68 1.40 18.45
CA ASN A 178 1.84 1.64 19.63
C ASN A 178 0.41 2.06 19.27
N GLY A 179 0.08 2.22 17.99
CA GLY A 179 -1.23 2.70 17.54
C GLY A 179 -1.56 4.15 17.92
N GLU A 180 -0.58 4.92 18.41
CA GLU A 180 -0.77 6.32 18.75
C GLU A 180 -0.81 7.21 17.50
N GLY A 181 -1.98 7.79 17.21
CA GLY A 181 -2.12 8.74 16.10
C GLY A 181 -3.55 8.87 15.60
N LYS A 182 -3.71 9.62 14.51
CA LYS A 182 -4.95 9.61 13.71
C LYS A 182 -4.86 8.51 12.66
N SER A 183 -5.98 7.92 12.27
CA SER A 183 -6.01 7.02 11.12
C SER A 183 -5.62 7.80 9.86
N PHE A 184 -4.78 7.20 9.02
CA PHE A 184 -4.43 7.73 7.71
C PHE A 184 -5.69 8.03 6.87
N TYR A 185 -6.66 7.10 6.89
CA TYR A 185 -7.86 7.19 6.08
C TYR A 185 -8.78 8.33 6.54
N ASP A 186 -8.92 8.51 7.85
CA ASP A 186 -9.72 9.61 8.41
C ASP A 186 -9.07 10.98 8.20
N LEU A 187 -7.74 11.03 8.16
CA LEU A 187 -7.01 12.28 7.95
C LEU A 187 -7.01 12.71 6.49
N TYR A 188 -6.67 11.81 5.57
CA TYR A 188 -6.50 12.12 4.15
C TYR A 188 -7.76 11.89 3.31
N GLY A 189 -8.63 10.95 3.70
CA GLY A 189 -9.84 10.60 2.97
C GLY A 189 -10.79 11.78 2.73
N PRO A 190 -11.16 12.55 3.79
CA PRO A 190 -11.99 13.73 3.63
C PRO A 190 -11.34 14.81 2.75
N VAL A 191 -10.02 14.97 2.85
CA VAL A 191 -9.26 15.95 2.06
C VAL A 191 -9.30 15.58 0.57
N PHE A 192 -9.02 14.32 0.21
CA PHE A 192 -9.13 13.86 -1.18
C PHE A 192 -10.57 13.95 -1.70
N THR A 193 -11.55 13.60 -0.88
CA THR A 193 -12.98 13.70 -1.25
C THR A 193 -13.40 15.14 -1.49
N ALA A 194 -12.93 16.09 -0.66
CA ALA A 194 -13.21 17.51 -0.83
C ALA A 194 -12.57 18.05 -2.12
N ASN A 195 -11.32 17.66 -2.42
CA ASN A 195 -10.64 18.07 -3.65
C ASN A 195 -11.23 17.41 -4.92
N ALA A 196 -11.78 16.20 -4.80
CA ALA A 196 -12.36 15.45 -5.92
C ALA A 196 -13.52 16.22 -6.60
N ARG A 197 -14.17 17.13 -5.87
CA ARG A 197 -15.24 17.99 -6.40
C ARG A 197 -14.79 18.78 -7.64
N PHE A 198 -13.52 19.15 -7.71
CA PHE A 198 -12.94 19.97 -8.77
C PHE A 198 -12.36 19.16 -9.93
N SER A 199 -12.51 17.83 -9.93
CA SER A 199 -11.95 17.01 -10.99
C SER A 199 -12.75 17.13 -12.29
N ALA A 200 -12.04 17.36 -13.40
CA ALA A 200 -12.63 17.32 -14.74
C ALA A 200 -12.91 15.88 -15.21
N ASN A 201 -12.10 14.92 -14.74
CA ASN A 201 -12.17 13.52 -15.15
C ASN A 201 -13.02 12.73 -14.15
N ARG A 202 -14.06 12.05 -14.63
CA ARG A 202 -14.93 11.18 -13.83
C ARG A 202 -14.92 9.76 -14.42
N PRO A 203 -14.99 8.68 -13.61
CA PRO A 203 -15.16 8.66 -12.16
C PRO A 203 -13.87 8.95 -11.39
N VAL A 204 -13.99 9.60 -10.22
CA VAL A 204 -12.84 9.90 -9.34
C VAL A 204 -12.58 8.70 -8.43
N PRO A 205 -11.36 8.12 -8.43
CA PRO A 205 -11.00 7.04 -7.51
C PRO A 205 -11.03 7.50 -6.04
N THR A 206 -11.64 6.68 -5.18
CA THR A 206 -11.64 6.89 -3.73
C THR A 206 -10.40 6.31 -3.09
N LEU A 207 -9.92 6.90 -1.98
CA LEU A 207 -8.72 6.42 -1.24
C LEU A 207 -8.83 4.94 -0.80
N GLY A 208 -10.06 4.51 -0.50
CA GLY A 208 -10.36 3.14 -0.06
C GLY A 208 -9.89 2.89 1.37
N GLY A 209 -9.76 1.60 1.71
CA GLY A 209 -9.24 1.12 2.99
C GLY A 209 -8.00 0.23 2.79
N ASP A 210 -7.62 -0.46 3.86
CA ASP A 210 -6.44 -1.35 3.87
C ASP A 210 -6.63 -2.62 3.03
N ASP A 211 -7.88 -2.99 2.73
CA ASP A 211 -8.24 -4.17 1.95
C ASP A 211 -7.96 -4.03 0.44
N LYS A 212 -7.63 -2.82 -0.02
CA LYS A 212 -7.42 -2.53 -1.45
C LYS A 212 -6.10 -3.10 -1.96
N SER A 213 -6.13 -3.63 -3.18
CA SER A 213 -4.92 -4.14 -3.84
C SER A 213 -3.93 -3.02 -4.11
N ILE A 214 -2.63 -3.32 -4.08
CA ILE A 214 -1.59 -2.31 -4.32
C ILE A 214 -1.72 -1.67 -5.71
N ASP A 215 -2.21 -2.42 -6.70
CA ASP A 215 -2.42 -1.92 -8.06
C ASP A 215 -3.53 -0.86 -8.10
N GLU A 216 -4.62 -1.05 -7.37
CA GLU A 216 -5.67 -0.03 -7.20
C GLU A 216 -5.15 1.21 -6.47
N VAL A 217 -4.25 1.03 -5.49
CA VAL A 217 -3.60 2.13 -4.79
C VAL A 217 -2.72 2.94 -5.74
N TYR A 218 -1.92 2.28 -6.59
CA TYR A 218 -1.13 2.97 -7.60
C TYR A 218 -2.00 3.67 -8.65
N ALA A 219 -3.10 3.06 -9.08
CA ALA A 219 -4.04 3.70 -9.99
C ALA A 219 -4.69 4.95 -9.37
N PHE A 220 -5.00 4.92 -8.07
CA PHE A 220 -5.46 6.08 -7.32
C PHE A 220 -4.42 7.21 -7.35
N TYR A 221 -3.16 6.92 -7.01
CA TYR A 221 -2.10 7.93 -7.02
C TYR A 221 -1.76 8.42 -8.43
N ASP A 222 -1.83 7.57 -9.46
CA ASP A 222 -1.64 7.98 -10.85
C ASP A 222 -2.72 8.97 -11.31
N PHE A 223 -3.98 8.72 -10.93
CA PHE A 223 -5.08 9.66 -11.17
C PHE A 223 -4.81 11.02 -10.52
N TRP A 224 -4.38 11.05 -9.25
CA TRP A 224 -4.11 12.30 -8.55
C TRP A 224 -2.85 13.03 -9.03
N ASN A 225 -1.84 12.30 -9.51
CA ASN A 225 -0.68 12.91 -10.16
C ASN A 225 -1.04 13.56 -11.50
N LYS A 226 -2.03 12.99 -12.21
CA LYS A 226 -2.58 13.53 -13.47
C LYS A 226 -3.88 14.32 -13.24
N PHE A 227 -4.08 14.83 -12.03
CA PHE A 227 -5.31 15.50 -11.67
C PHE A 227 -5.52 16.76 -12.49
N ASP A 228 -6.66 16.83 -13.19
CA ASP A 228 -7.06 18.02 -13.93
C ASP A 228 -8.21 18.74 -13.22
N SER A 229 -7.94 19.98 -12.80
CA SER A 229 -8.87 20.82 -12.06
C SER A 229 -9.61 21.75 -13.01
N TRP A 230 -10.94 21.68 -13.00
CA TRP A 230 -11.79 22.65 -13.70
C TRP A 230 -11.98 23.95 -12.92
N ARG A 231 -11.48 24.05 -11.68
CA ARG A 231 -11.64 25.23 -10.82
C ARG A 231 -11.12 26.49 -11.51
N ASP A 232 -11.93 27.54 -11.48
CA ASP A 232 -11.64 28.82 -12.10
C ASP A 232 -11.29 29.88 -11.05
N PHE A 233 -10.22 30.64 -11.31
CA PHE A 233 -9.73 31.72 -10.45
C PHE A 233 -9.98 33.11 -11.05
N SER A 234 -10.72 33.18 -12.16
CA SER A 234 -10.98 34.43 -12.87
C SER A 234 -11.92 35.37 -12.11
N HIS A 235 -12.71 34.87 -11.16
CA HIS A 235 -13.57 35.71 -10.31
C HIS A 235 -12.78 36.68 -9.44
N ASP A 236 -11.62 36.23 -8.96
CA ASP A 236 -10.82 36.94 -7.97
C ASP A 236 -9.82 37.88 -8.67
N SER A 237 -10.32 38.53 -9.73
CA SER A 237 -9.64 39.48 -10.61
C SER A 237 -9.69 40.88 -10.03
N GLU A 238 -8.52 41.49 -9.81
CA GLU A 238 -8.42 42.83 -9.20
C GLU A 238 -8.87 43.94 -10.15
N HIS A 239 -8.74 43.75 -11.46
CA HIS A 239 -9.02 44.79 -12.44
C HIS A 239 -10.35 44.57 -13.17
N ASP A 240 -11.22 45.56 -13.16
CA ASP A 240 -12.41 45.56 -14.01
C ASP A 240 -12.03 45.91 -15.46
N VAL A 241 -12.20 44.93 -16.34
CA VAL A 241 -11.81 45.03 -17.75
C VAL A 241 -12.79 45.93 -18.54
N ASP A 242 -14.01 46.14 -18.04
CA ASP A 242 -15.01 47.01 -18.69
C ASP A 242 -14.90 48.47 -18.26
N SER A 243 -14.23 48.76 -17.15
CA SER A 243 -13.85 50.12 -16.72
C SER A 243 -12.62 50.69 -17.46
N ALA A 244 -12.10 49.99 -18.46
CA ALA A 244 -10.89 50.40 -19.18
C ALA A 244 -11.13 51.59 -20.14
N GLU A 245 -10.31 52.63 -20.01
CA GLU A 245 -10.41 53.88 -20.79
C GLU A 245 -10.16 53.71 -22.30
N HIS A 246 -9.32 52.75 -22.68
CA HIS A 246 -8.93 52.52 -24.08
C HIS A 246 -8.52 51.07 -24.32
N ARG A 247 -8.40 50.66 -25.58
CA ARG A 247 -8.17 49.25 -25.97
C ARG A 247 -6.93 48.64 -25.33
N ASP A 248 -5.83 49.38 -25.26
CA ASP A 248 -4.58 48.88 -24.72
C ASP A 248 -4.63 48.78 -23.19
N HIS A 249 -5.33 49.71 -22.53
CA HIS A 249 -5.67 49.61 -21.12
C HIS A 249 -6.52 48.35 -20.84
N LYS A 250 -7.53 48.06 -21.69
CA LYS A 250 -8.35 46.83 -21.60
C LYS A 250 -7.50 45.56 -21.71
N ARG A 251 -6.57 45.54 -22.67
CA ARG A 251 -5.64 44.41 -22.86
C ARG A 251 -4.69 44.24 -21.68
N TRP A 252 -4.16 45.34 -21.15
CA TRP A 252 -3.28 45.32 -19.98
C TRP A 252 -4.00 44.77 -18.74
N MET A 253 -5.22 45.27 -18.47
CA MET A 253 -6.07 44.80 -17.37
C MET A 253 -6.38 43.31 -17.49
N ALA A 254 -6.83 42.86 -18.67
CA ALA A 254 -7.09 41.44 -18.93
C ALA A 254 -5.85 40.56 -18.72
N LYS A 255 -4.68 40.99 -19.21
CA LYS A 255 -3.41 40.27 -19.05
C LYS A 255 -2.99 40.17 -17.58
N LYS A 256 -3.21 41.23 -16.79
CA LYS A 256 -2.93 41.23 -15.34
C LYS A 256 -3.82 40.26 -14.59
N ASN A 257 -5.12 40.26 -14.90
CA ASN A 257 -6.07 39.29 -14.32
C ASN A 257 -5.72 37.85 -14.70
N GLU A 258 -5.40 37.59 -15.98
CA GLU A 258 -4.99 36.27 -16.44
C GLU A 258 -3.71 35.79 -15.73
N ALA A 259 -2.73 36.68 -15.54
CA ALA A 259 -1.51 36.36 -14.80
C ALA A 259 -1.79 36.06 -13.32
N ALA A 260 -2.68 36.81 -12.67
CA ALA A 260 -3.09 36.56 -11.29
C ALA A 260 -3.83 35.21 -11.16
N ALA A 261 -4.78 34.93 -12.05
CA ALA A 261 -5.50 33.66 -12.10
C ALA A 261 -4.55 32.47 -12.33
N LYS A 262 -3.60 32.59 -13.28
CA LYS A 262 -2.57 31.56 -13.51
C LYS A 262 -1.68 31.34 -12.29
N LYS A 263 -1.33 32.40 -11.55
CA LYS A 263 -0.54 32.29 -10.32
C LYS A 263 -1.33 31.54 -9.23
N LYS A 264 -2.62 31.82 -9.06
CA LYS A 264 -3.50 31.09 -8.12
C LYS A 264 -3.66 29.63 -8.52
N LYS A 265 -3.92 29.35 -9.80
CA LYS A 265 -3.96 27.99 -10.35
C LYS A 265 -2.65 27.24 -10.10
N LYS A 266 -1.49 27.85 -10.38
CA LYS A 266 -0.17 27.22 -10.09
C LYS A 266 0.01 26.90 -8.60
N LYS A 267 -0.43 27.78 -7.69
CA LYS A 267 -0.39 27.51 -6.25
C LYS A 267 -1.29 26.33 -5.86
N GLU A 268 -2.47 26.23 -6.46
CA GLU A 268 -3.37 25.09 -6.23
C GLU A 268 -2.74 23.77 -6.69
N TYR A 269 -2.15 23.71 -7.89
CA TYR A 269 -1.45 22.50 -8.34
C TYR A 269 -0.25 22.16 -7.45
N ALA A 270 0.52 23.16 -7.00
CA ALA A 270 1.62 22.92 -6.06
C ALA A 270 1.11 22.37 -4.70
N ARG A 271 -0.03 22.86 -4.23
CA ARG A 271 -0.70 22.37 -3.02
C ARG A 271 -1.17 20.92 -3.20
N LEU A 272 -1.81 20.59 -4.33
CA LEU A 272 -2.27 19.24 -4.64
C LEU A 272 -1.10 18.27 -4.80
N ALA A 273 -0.02 18.65 -5.49
CA ALA A 273 1.20 17.85 -5.57
C ALA A 273 1.77 17.57 -4.18
N SER A 274 1.86 18.61 -3.33
CA SER A 274 2.31 18.45 -1.94
C SER A 274 1.42 17.51 -1.13
N LEU A 275 0.09 17.57 -1.33
CA LEU A 275 -0.86 16.66 -0.69
C LEU A 275 -0.59 15.20 -1.09
N VAL A 276 -0.43 14.96 -2.39
CA VAL A 276 -0.18 13.63 -2.96
C VAL A 276 1.15 13.07 -2.48
N ASP A 277 2.23 13.85 -2.54
CA ASP A 277 3.56 13.44 -2.08
C ASP A 277 3.58 13.09 -0.59
N ARG A 278 2.94 13.93 0.24
CA ARG A 278 2.82 13.67 1.69
C ARG A 278 2.00 12.43 1.96
N ALA A 279 0.87 12.26 1.27
CA ALA A 279 0.04 11.07 1.41
C ALA A 279 0.82 9.81 1.02
N LEU A 280 1.57 9.83 -0.09
CA LEU A 280 2.35 8.69 -0.58
C LEU A 280 3.55 8.33 0.33
N ALA A 281 4.12 9.31 1.02
CA ALA A 281 5.17 9.08 2.02
C ALA A 281 4.62 8.39 3.27
N VAL A 282 3.38 8.70 3.63
CA VAL A 282 2.75 8.28 4.89
C VAL A 282 1.84 7.07 4.73
N ASP A 283 1.35 6.74 3.53
CA ASP A 283 0.41 5.64 3.29
C ASP A 283 0.95 4.30 3.84
N PRO A 284 0.23 3.64 4.77
CA PRO A 284 0.65 2.38 5.38
C PRO A 284 0.89 1.27 4.36
N ARG A 285 0.06 1.19 3.31
CA ARG A 285 0.13 0.14 2.28
C ARG A 285 1.42 0.27 1.47
N ILE A 286 1.74 1.49 1.05
CA ILE A 286 2.98 1.80 0.32
C ILE A 286 4.20 1.60 1.22
N ARG A 287 4.11 2.00 2.50
CA ARG A 287 5.19 1.78 3.46
C ARG A 287 5.49 0.30 3.67
N ARG A 288 4.48 -0.57 3.79
CA ARG A 288 4.67 -2.03 3.88
C ARG A 288 5.40 -2.59 2.66
N VAL A 289 5.01 -2.17 1.46
CA VAL A 289 5.67 -2.60 0.20
C VAL A 289 7.12 -2.13 0.16
N LYS A 290 7.38 -0.85 0.45
CA LYS A 290 8.75 -0.31 0.50
C LYS A 290 9.62 -1.00 1.56
N GLN A 291 9.05 -1.30 2.73
CA GLN A 291 9.75 -1.99 3.81
C GLN A 291 10.06 -3.44 3.42
N ALA A 292 9.10 -4.17 2.84
CA ALA A 292 9.31 -5.52 2.34
C ALA A 292 10.39 -5.57 1.23
N GLU A 293 10.41 -4.59 0.32
CA GLU A 293 11.46 -4.49 -0.71
C GLU A 293 12.85 -4.24 -0.07
N LYS A 294 12.91 -3.32 0.90
CA LYS A 294 14.15 -3.02 1.64
C LYS A 294 14.66 -4.24 2.40
N ASP A 295 13.76 -4.97 3.06
CA ASP A 295 14.10 -6.17 3.84
C ASP A 295 14.55 -7.31 2.92
N ARG A 296 13.89 -7.53 1.78
CA ARG A 296 14.34 -8.48 0.75
C ARG A 296 15.74 -8.13 0.22
N LYS A 297 15.99 -6.85 -0.04
CA LYS A 297 17.32 -6.40 -0.51
C LYS A 297 18.38 -6.54 0.58
N ALA A 298 18.03 -6.29 1.84
CA ALA A 298 18.93 -6.47 2.98
C ALA A 298 19.23 -7.96 3.23
N GLN A 299 18.23 -8.84 3.13
CA GLN A 299 18.40 -10.29 3.22
C GLN A 299 19.30 -10.79 2.10
N ALA A 300 19.04 -10.42 0.84
CA ALA A 300 19.88 -10.81 -0.28
C ALA A 300 21.33 -10.28 -0.18
N LYS A 301 21.53 -9.13 0.49
CA LYS A 301 22.89 -8.62 0.78
C LYS A 301 23.57 -9.42 1.89
N ARG A 302 22.85 -9.73 2.98
CA ARG A 302 23.35 -10.55 4.10
C ARG A 302 23.69 -11.97 3.64
N GLU A 303 22.84 -12.60 2.83
CA GLU A 303 23.09 -13.92 2.26
C GLU A 303 24.36 -13.95 1.42
N LYS A 304 24.59 -12.93 0.58
CA LYS A 304 25.84 -12.79 -0.19
C LYS A 304 27.07 -12.55 0.68
N GLU A 305 26.94 -11.74 1.73
CA GLU A 305 28.02 -11.49 2.69
C GLU A 305 28.35 -12.77 3.47
N GLU A 306 27.34 -13.54 3.90
CA GLU A 306 27.52 -14.83 4.56
C GLU A 306 28.12 -15.88 3.63
N GLU A 307 27.70 -15.95 2.37
CA GLU A 307 28.30 -16.85 1.38
C GLU A 307 29.76 -16.49 1.09
N ALA A 308 30.08 -15.20 0.95
CA ALA A 308 31.46 -14.74 0.80
C ALA A 308 32.30 -15.05 2.04
N GLN A 309 31.75 -14.85 3.24
CA GLN A 309 32.44 -15.18 4.49
C GLN A 309 32.68 -16.69 4.62
N ARG A 310 31.70 -17.54 4.28
CA ARG A 310 31.86 -19.00 4.28
C ARG A 310 32.95 -19.45 3.31
N LEU A 311 33.05 -18.83 2.13
CA LEU A 311 34.12 -19.12 1.16
C LEU A 311 35.50 -18.71 1.70
N ILE A 312 35.61 -17.54 2.32
CA ILE A 312 36.86 -17.06 2.95
C ILE A 312 37.26 -17.96 4.12
N ASP A 313 36.30 -18.33 4.98
CA ASP A 313 36.54 -19.21 6.13
C ASP A 313 36.96 -20.62 5.66
N GLU A 314 36.38 -21.12 4.57
CA GLU A 314 36.77 -22.40 3.98
C GLU A 314 38.16 -22.34 3.31
N GLU A 315 38.50 -21.24 2.65
CA GLU A 315 39.85 -21.00 2.11
C GLU A 315 40.89 -20.88 3.22
N ASN A 316 40.59 -20.14 4.29
CA ASN A 316 41.45 -19.99 5.46
C ASN A 316 41.64 -21.33 6.18
N ARG A 317 40.58 -22.13 6.34
CA ARG A 317 40.67 -23.46 6.93
C ARG A 317 41.57 -24.39 6.11
N LYS A 318 41.48 -24.35 4.78
CA LYS A 318 42.38 -25.10 3.88
C LYS A 318 43.84 -24.64 4.02
N LYS A 319 44.09 -23.33 4.03
CA LYS A 319 45.44 -22.78 4.24
C LYS A 319 46.02 -23.15 5.61
N GLU A 320 45.21 -23.13 6.66
CA GLU A 320 45.63 -23.56 8.01
C GLU A 320 45.90 -25.06 8.10
N GLU A 321 45.14 -25.90 7.41
CA GLU A 321 45.39 -27.33 7.31
C GLU A 321 46.67 -27.63 6.52
N GLU A 322 46.90 -26.95 5.39
CA GLU A 322 48.14 -27.06 4.61
C GLU A 322 49.36 -26.56 5.42
N ALA A 323 49.24 -25.43 6.12
CA ALA A 323 50.31 -24.92 6.97
C ALA A 323 50.64 -25.88 8.13
N ARG A 324 49.62 -26.48 8.77
CA ARG A 324 49.81 -27.51 9.79
C ARG A 324 50.47 -28.78 9.22
N ALA A 325 50.09 -29.20 8.01
CA ALA A 325 50.71 -30.34 7.35
C ALA A 325 52.19 -30.08 6.99
N VAL A 326 52.52 -28.88 6.52
CA VAL A 326 53.91 -28.48 6.22
C VAL A 326 54.74 -28.41 7.51
N GLN A 327 54.21 -27.82 8.58
CA GLN A 327 54.90 -27.78 9.88
C GLN A 327 55.13 -29.19 10.44
N ALA A 328 54.12 -30.05 10.38
CA ALA A 328 54.25 -31.44 10.80
C ALA A 328 55.29 -32.22 9.95
N ALA A 329 55.33 -31.99 8.64
CA ALA A 329 56.33 -32.60 7.76
C ALA A 329 57.76 -32.08 8.04
N GLU A 330 57.92 -30.80 8.33
CA GLU A 330 59.21 -30.22 8.70
C GLU A 330 59.70 -30.74 10.06
N GLU A 331 58.81 -30.89 11.04
CA GLU A 331 59.11 -31.47 12.34
C GLU A 331 59.49 -32.95 12.22
N GLN A 332 58.77 -33.71 11.39
CA GLN A 332 59.15 -35.09 11.05
C GLN A 332 60.52 -35.16 10.36
N GLN A 333 60.85 -34.25 9.44
CA GLN A 333 62.18 -34.19 8.84
C GLN A 333 63.28 -33.83 9.85
N LYS A 334 63.01 -32.90 10.77
CA LYS A 334 63.96 -32.52 11.83
C LYS A 334 64.22 -33.71 12.76
N ASN A 335 63.18 -34.41 13.18
CA ASN A 335 63.30 -35.61 13.99
C ASN A 335 64.06 -36.72 13.25
N ALA A 336 63.73 -36.98 11.99
CA ALA A 336 64.46 -37.96 11.17
C ALA A 336 65.95 -37.60 10.97
N ARG A 337 66.28 -36.31 10.83
CA ARG A 337 67.68 -35.85 10.74
C ARG A 337 68.43 -36.00 12.07
N MET A 338 67.77 -35.74 13.19
CA MET A 338 68.34 -35.93 14.53
C MET A 338 68.57 -37.42 14.80
N ASP A 339 67.60 -38.27 14.47
CA ASP A 339 67.73 -39.72 14.59
C ASP A 339 68.85 -40.27 13.69
N ALA A 340 68.96 -39.81 12.44
CA ALA A 340 70.04 -40.19 11.54
C ALA A 340 71.43 -39.75 12.06
N LYS A 341 71.54 -38.58 12.69
CA LYS A 341 72.79 -38.13 13.34
C LYS A 341 73.13 -39.01 14.54
N MET A 342 72.15 -39.35 15.38
CA MET A 342 72.33 -40.23 16.53
C MET A 342 72.78 -41.64 16.11
N ILE A 343 72.25 -42.17 15.00
CA ILE A 343 72.67 -43.46 14.42
C ILE A 343 74.12 -43.38 13.92
N LYS A 344 74.49 -42.33 13.17
CA LYS A 344 75.87 -42.13 12.69
C LYS A 344 76.87 -41.97 13.84
N GLU A 345 76.51 -41.27 14.92
CA GLU A 345 77.38 -41.17 16.10
C GLU A 345 77.55 -42.51 16.82
N LYS A 346 76.48 -43.30 16.96
CA LYS A 346 76.57 -44.66 17.54
C LYS A 346 77.50 -45.54 16.71
N GLN A 347 77.40 -45.49 15.37
CA GLN A 347 78.29 -46.23 14.47
C GLN A 347 79.75 -45.77 14.59
N LYS A 348 80.02 -44.46 14.65
CA LYS A 348 81.39 -43.93 14.87
C LYS A 348 81.96 -44.34 16.23
N LYS A 349 81.15 -44.35 17.29
CA LYS A 349 81.57 -44.83 18.62
C LYS A 349 81.88 -46.32 18.60
N LEU A 350 81.10 -47.13 17.89
CA LEU A 350 81.36 -48.56 17.72
C LEU A 350 82.66 -48.80 16.93
N LEU A 351 82.87 -48.09 15.82
CA LEU A 351 84.10 -48.17 15.01
C LEU A 351 85.35 -47.85 15.84
N ARG A 352 85.30 -46.78 16.66
CA ARG A 352 86.42 -46.41 17.55
C ARG A 352 86.74 -47.51 18.58
N LYS A 353 85.72 -48.19 19.11
CA LYS A 353 85.90 -49.31 20.05
C LYS A 353 86.56 -50.51 19.36
N VAL A 354 86.09 -50.88 18.16
CA VAL A 354 86.66 -52.00 17.38
C VAL A 354 88.11 -51.72 17.00
N LYS A 355 88.43 -50.52 16.47
CA LYS A 355 89.82 -50.12 16.18
C LYS A 355 90.71 -50.16 17.42
N LYS A 356 90.20 -49.72 18.58
CA LYS A 356 90.94 -49.77 19.85
C LYS A 356 91.29 -51.21 20.24
N VAL A 357 90.31 -52.12 20.21
CA VAL A 357 90.53 -53.54 20.55
C VAL A 357 91.48 -54.20 19.56
N PHE A 358 91.37 -53.90 18.26
CA PHE A 358 92.29 -54.39 17.25
C PHE A 358 93.73 -53.92 17.49
N ARG A 359 93.94 -52.64 17.80
CA ARG A 359 95.26 -52.10 18.16
C ARG A 359 95.85 -52.79 19.40
N GLU A 360 95.04 -52.99 20.44
CA GLU A 360 95.47 -53.69 21.66
C GLU A 360 95.87 -55.15 21.38
N LEU A 361 95.12 -55.86 20.53
CA LEU A 361 95.45 -57.21 20.09
C LEU A 361 96.77 -57.26 19.29
N MET A 362 97.01 -56.30 18.40
CA MET A 362 98.23 -56.25 17.58
C MET A 362 99.48 -55.84 18.38
N VAL A 363 99.31 -55.11 19.49
CA VAL A 363 100.39 -54.86 20.45
C VAL A 363 100.69 -56.12 21.26
N ALA A 364 99.67 -56.83 21.73
CA ALA A 364 99.84 -58.07 22.50
C ALA A 364 100.52 -59.19 21.69
N THR A 365 100.22 -59.34 20.39
CA THR A 365 100.93 -60.28 19.51
C THR A 365 102.40 -59.95 19.35
N ARG A 366 102.75 -58.65 19.31
CA ARG A 366 104.13 -58.19 19.21
C ARG A 366 104.91 -58.45 20.51
N GLU A 367 104.28 -58.21 21.67
CA GLU A 367 104.89 -58.46 22.97
C GLU A 367 105.12 -59.95 23.25
N GLN A 368 104.25 -60.83 22.72
CA GLN A 368 104.39 -62.29 22.86
C GLN A 368 105.35 -62.93 21.83
N GLY A 369 105.91 -62.16 20.88
CA GLY A 369 106.92 -62.65 19.94
C GLY A 369 106.42 -63.71 18.95
N LEU A 370 105.13 -63.68 18.60
CA LEU A 370 104.51 -64.65 17.70
C LEU A 370 104.92 -64.39 16.23
N ASP A 371 105.24 -65.47 15.51
CA ASP A 371 105.64 -65.40 14.10
C ASP A 371 104.46 -64.90 13.25
N GLY A 372 104.66 -63.75 12.60
CA GLY A 372 103.65 -63.06 11.81
C GLY A 372 103.08 -61.75 12.37
N SER A 373 103.64 -61.23 13.47
CA SER A 373 103.34 -59.88 13.98
C SER A 373 103.55 -58.79 12.93
N ILE A 374 102.61 -57.86 12.84
CA ILE A 374 102.60 -56.75 11.88
C ILE A 374 103.08 -55.47 12.57
N ASP A 375 103.77 -54.59 11.83
CA ASP A 375 104.29 -53.33 12.39
C ASP A 375 103.19 -52.27 12.59
N VAL A 376 103.43 -51.32 13.50
CA VAL A 376 102.49 -50.29 13.95
C VAL A 376 101.91 -49.50 12.78
N ILE A 377 102.74 -49.19 11.78
CA ILE A 377 102.31 -48.44 10.59
C ILE A 377 101.24 -49.23 9.82
N ARG A 378 101.50 -50.51 9.55
CA ARG A 378 100.58 -51.39 8.83
C ARG A 378 99.30 -51.70 9.62
N THR A 379 99.37 -51.70 10.95
CA THR A 379 98.16 -51.84 11.78
C THR A 379 97.24 -50.62 11.72
N GLU A 380 97.82 -49.42 11.54
CA GLU A 380 97.04 -48.19 11.32
C GLU A 380 96.46 -48.14 9.91
N ASP A 381 97.22 -48.55 8.89
CA ASP A 381 96.73 -48.64 7.50
C ASP A 381 95.53 -49.59 7.39
N LEU A 382 95.59 -50.75 8.06
CA LEU A 382 94.47 -51.68 8.17
C LEU A 382 93.26 -51.08 8.90
N CYS A 383 93.49 -50.39 10.00
CA CYS A 383 92.42 -49.72 10.73
C CYS A 383 91.72 -48.69 9.84
N ASP A 384 92.44 -47.96 9.00
CA ASP A 384 91.88 -46.88 8.20
C ASP A 384 91.25 -47.35 6.87
N ALA A 385 91.71 -48.45 6.30
CA ALA A 385 91.20 -48.96 5.04
C ALA A 385 90.08 -50.00 5.16
N LEU A 386 89.96 -50.72 6.27
CA LEU A 386 88.98 -51.81 6.42
C LEU A 386 87.65 -51.37 7.04
N ASP A 387 86.56 -51.97 6.56
CA ASP A 387 85.22 -51.79 7.10
C ASP A 387 85.05 -52.43 8.48
N ILE A 388 84.06 -51.94 9.25
CA ILE A 388 83.82 -52.36 10.63
C ILE A 388 83.55 -53.86 10.76
N GLU A 389 82.86 -54.47 9.79
CA GLU A 389 82.53 -55.90 9.80
C GLU A 389 83.78 -56.76 9.60
N VAL A 390 84.69 -56.31 8.72
CA VAL A 390 85.96 -56.98 8.45
C VAL A 390 86.90 -56.83 9.65
N LEU A 391 86.99 -55.63 10.24
CA LEU A 391 87.77 -55.41 11.45
C LEU A 391 87.24 -56.20 12.65
N GLN A 392 85.92 -56.33 12.81
CA GLN A 392 85.33 -57.17 13.85
C GLN A 392 85.63 -58.66 13.63
N ALA A 393 85.57 -59.13 12.38
CA ALA A 393 85.92 -60.49 12.03
C ALA A 393 87.40 -60.80 12.30
N LEU A 394 88.32 -59.85 12.01
CA LEU A 394 89.74 -59.97 12.34
C LEU A 394 89.98 -59.95 13.86
N VAL A 395 89.33 -59.05 14.59
CA VAL A 395 89.37 -59.02 16.07
C VAL A 395 88.87 -60.35 16.66
N ALA A 396 87.78 -60.91 16.12
CA ALA A 396 87.24 -62.20 16.57
C ALA A 396 88.17 -63.37 16.21
N ALA A 397 88.77 -63.37 15.01
CA ALA A 397 89.74 -64.37 14.58
C ALA A 397 91.00 -64.37 15.45
N CYS A 398 91.42 -63.22 15.96
CA CYS A 398 92.52 -63.09 16.92
C CYS A 398 92.12 -63.36 18.38
N GLY A 399 90.90 -63.84 18.64
CA GLY A 399 90.44 -64.24 19.98
C GLY A 399 89.76 -63.14 20.81
N GLY A 400 89.52 -61.97 20.22
CA GLY A 400 88.62 -60.92 20.74
C GLY A 400 89.16 -60.08 21.91
N SER A 401 90.20 -60.52 22.60
CA SER A 401 90.85 -59.77 23.70
C SER A 401 92.31 -60.21 23.87
N ALA A 402 93.17 -59.31 24.33
CA ALA A 402 94.61 -59.58 24.53
C ALA A 402 94.90 -60.79 25.43
N ASP A 403 94.01 -61.13 26.35
CA ASP A 403 94.17 -62.26 27.29
C ASP A 403 93.84 -63.64 26.68
N LYS A 404 93.20 -63.68 25.51
CA LYS A 404 92.77 -64.92 24.81
C LYS A 404 93.24 -64.91 23.37
N LEU A 405 94.51 -64.62 23.17
CA LEU A 405 95.08 -64.44 21.84
C LEU A 405 95.14 -65.78 21.09
N ASP A 406 94.46 -65.86 19.94
CA ASP A 406 94.52 -67.03 19.05
C ASP A 406 95.50 -66.78 17.91
N ALA A 407 96.61 -67.53 17.90
CA ALA A 407 97.67 -67.40 16.91
C ALA A 407 97.22 -67.78 15.49
N SER A 408 96.16 -68.58 15.35
CA SER A 408 95.61 -68.96 14.03
C SER A 408 94.98 -67.78 13.28
N GLY A 409 94.52 -66.76 14.01
CA GLY A 409 93.93 -65.54 13.45
C GLY A 409 94.94 -64.61 12.77
N LEU A 410 96.23 -64.70 13.08
CA LEU A 410 97.24 -63.81 12.49
C LEU A 410 97.43 -64.05 10.99
N ALA A 411 97.18 -65.27 10.50
CA ALA A 411 97.20 -65.57 9.06
C ALA A 411 96.13 -64.76 8.31
N ALA A 412 94.95 -64.57 8.91
CA ALA A 412 93.89 -63.75 8.33
C ALA A 412 94.24 -62.25 8.34
N VAL A 413 94.99 -61.78 9.35
CA VAL A 413 95.46 -60.40 9.41
C VAL A 413 96.55 -60.15 8.35
N GLN A 414 97.44 -61.12 8.12
CA GLN A 414 98.44 -61.02 7.04
C GLN A 414 97.83 -61.07 5.64
N ASP A 415 96.82 -61.93 5.42
CA ASP A 415 96.07 -61.96 4.17
C ASP A 415 95.33 -60.63 3.93
N ALA A 416 94.81 -60.00 4.99
CA ALA A 416 94.22 -58.67 4.91
C ALA A 416 95.27 -57.58 4.58
N VAL A 417 96.49 -57.67 5.12
CA VAL A 417 97.60 -56.77 4.74
C VAL A 417 98.07 -57.00 3.31
N ALA A 418 98.06 -58.23 2.81
CA ALA A 418 98.48 -58.53 1.43
C ALA A 418 97.47 -58.06 0.37
N LYS A 419 96.21 -57.84 0.77
CA LYS A 419 95.14 -57.30 -0.07
C LYS A 419 95.06 -55.78 -0.06
N LEU A 420 95.83 -55.14 0.82
CA LEU A 420 96.03 -53.69 0.95
C LEU A 420 97.30 -53.28 0.21
#